data_AF-A0AAN8D5F4-F1
#
_entry.id   AF-A0AAN8D5F4-F1
#
_cell.length_a   1.000
_cell.length_b   1.000
_cell.length_c   1.000
_cell.angle_alpha   90.00
_cell.angle_beta   90.00
_cell.angle_gamma   90.00
#
_symmetry.space_group_name_H-M   'P 1'
#
loop_
_entity.id
_entity.type
_entity.pdbx_description
1 polymer ?
#
loop_
_entity_poly.entity_id
_entity_poly.type
_entity_poly.pdbx_seq_one_letter_code
_entity_poly.pdbx_strand_id
1 'polypeptide(L)'
;MQQGPKEFIECVSHIRQLSWLLLGSLTHCALHQGSTSCMPIPLDAGSHIADHLIIILIGFPEQSKTSVLHMCSLFHAFMFAQLWTIYCEQAAAAPSLQNQNQTEFSSSAILTGLEFWSRVTPSILQLMAHNKVMVEMVCLHVISLMEALQECNSTIFVKLIPMWLPMIQSNLKHLSAGLQLRLQAIQNRVNHQCLLGPTSGAPPIALRKWLQCTQFKMAQVEIQSSEAASQFYPM
;
A
#
# COMPACT_ATOMS: atom_id res chain seq x y z
N MET A 1 30.37 6.81 0.72
CA MET A 1 30.00 8.13 0.18
C MET A 1 28.51 8.34 0.39
N GLN A 2 28.10 9.49 0.92
CA GLN A 2 26.71 9.81 1.30
C GLN A 2 25.77 9.87 0.08
N GLN A 3 25.26 8.73 -0.38
CA GLN A 3 24.19 8.68 -1.39
C GLN A 3 22.78 8.91 -0.82
N GLY A 4 22.63 8.99 0.52
CA GLY A 4 21.35 9.00 1.24
C GLY A 4 20.25 9.90 0.65
N PRO A 5 20.46 11.22 0.47
CA PRO A 5 19.41 12.10 -0.06
C PRO A 5 19.05 11.84 -1.53
N LYS A 6 20.05 11.48 -2.36
CA LYS A 6 19.85 11.22 -3.80
C LYS A 6 19.13 9.90 -4.03
N GLU A 7 19.55 8.85 -3.33
CA GLU A 7 18.93 7.53 -3.38
C GLU A 7 17.49 7.57 -2.86
N PHE A 8 17.23 8.35 -1.80
CA PHE A 8 15.88 8.59 -1.29
C PHE A 8 14.95 9.16 -2.35
N ILE A 9 15.34 10.26 -3.01
CA ILE A 9 14.46 10.91 -4.01
C ILE A 9 14.26 10.05 -5.25
N GLU A 10 15.28 9.30 -5.67
CA GLU A 10 15.17 8.31 -6.75
C GLU A 10 14.16 7.22 -6.39
N CYS A 11 14.22 6.69 -5.16
CA CYS A 11 13.24 5.71 -4.67
C CYS A 11 11.82 6.29 -4.65
N VAL A 12 11.63 7.52 -4.16
CA VAL A 12 10.31 8.19 -4.17
C VAL A 12 9.80 8.34 -5.60
N SER A 13 10.65 8.72 -6.55
CA SER A 13 10.28 8.85 -7.97
C SER A 13 9.83 7.52 -8.57
N HIS A 14 10.60 6.45 -8.37
CA HIS A 14 10.25 5.11 -8.85
C HIS A 14 8.92 4.64 -8.27
N ILE A 15 8.73 4.77 -6.95
CA ILE A 15 7.49 4.34 -6.29
C ILE A 15 6.27 5.15 -6.78
N ARG A 16 6.41 6.44 -7.06
CA ARG A 16 5.35 7.25 -7.68
C ARG A 16 4.96 6.73 -9.05
N GLN A 17 5.94 6.50 -9.92
CA GLN A 17 5.71 6.01 -11.28
C GLN A 17 5.07 4.61 -11.27
N LEU A 18 5.60 3.69 -10.46
CA LEU A 18 5.08 2.34 -10.33
C LEU A 18 3.65 2.34 -9.74
N SER A 19 3.33 3.27 -8.84
CA SER A 19 1.95 3.41 -8.32
C SER A 19 0.95 3.73 -9.44
N TRP A 20 1.28 4.66 -10.32
CA TRP A 20 0.42 5.00 -11.47
C TRP A 20 0.28 3.83 -12.44
N LEU A 21 1.36 3.08 -12.68
CA LEU A 21 1.36 1.90 -13.53
C LEU A 21 0.44 0.80 -12.96
N LEU A 22 0.55 0.52 -11.65
CA LEU A 22 -0.31 -0.45 -10.97
C LEU A 22 -1.78 -0.02 -10.97
N LEU A 23 -2.05 1.25 -10.70
CA LEU A 23 -3.41 1.79 -10.74
C LEU A 23 -4.06 1.62 -12.13
N GLY A 24 -3.31 1.90 -13.19
CA GLY A 24 -3.78 1.73 -14.57
C GLY A 24 -4.07 0.26 -14.91
N SER A 25 -3.15 -0.64 -14.56
CA SER A 25 -3.32 -2.09 -14.74
C SER A 25 -4.53 -2.63 -13.98
N LEU A 26 -4.68 -2.28 -12.70
CA LEU A 26 -5.80 -2.71 -11.86
C LEU A 26 -7.14 -2.18 -12.38
N THR A 27 -7.17 -0.92 -12.84
CA THR A 27 -8.36 -0.31 -13.44
C THR A 27 -8.76 -1.03 -14.73
N HIS A 28 -7.78 -1.35 -15.59
CA HIS A 28 -8.04 -2.13 -16.79
C HIS A 28 -8.63 -3.50 -16.46
N CYS A 29 -8.03 -4.22 -15.50
CA CYS A 29 -8.52 -5.54 -15.07
C CYS A 29 -9.94 -5.48 -14.49
N ALA A 30 -10.25 -4.44 -13.70
CA ALA A 30 -11.57 -4.26 -13.10
C ALA A 30 -12.68 -3.94 -14.13
N LEU A 31 -12.34 -3.30 -15.25
CA LEU A 31 -13.27 -2.96 -16.34
C LEU A 31 -13.46 -4.09 -17.35
N HIS A 32 -12.40 -4.87 -17.62
CA HIS A 32 -12.41 -5.93 -18.64
C HIS A 32 -12.32 -7.33 -18.02
N GLN A 33 -13.34 -7.69 -17.21
CA GLN A 33 -13.46 -9.03 -16.64
C GLN A 33 -13.56 -10.08 -17.76
N GLY A 34 -12.61 -11.03 -17.78
CA GLY A 34 -12.53 -12.10 -18.79
C GLY A 34 -11.52 -11.87 -19.92
N SER A 35 -10.81 -10.73 -19.94
CA SER A 35 -9.65 -10.51 -20.81
C SER A 35 -8.35 -10.95 -20.13
N THR A 36 -7.25 -11.09 -20.89
CA THR A 36 -5.92 -11.39 -20.35
C THR A 36 -5.52 -10.32 -19.33
N SER A 37 -5.14 -10.74 -18.12
CA SER A 37 -4.68 -9.83 -17.07
C SER A 37 -3.48 -9.02 -17.57
N CYS A 38 -3.56 -7.69 -17.45
CA CYS A 38 -2.46 -6.79 -17.79
C CYS A 38 -1.48 -6.75 -16.62
N MET A 39 -0.37 -7.49 -16.73
CA MET A 39 0.64 -7.58 -15.67
C MET A 39 1.94 -6.84 -16.08
N PRO A 40 1.98 -5.50 -15.99
CA PRO A 40 3.14 -4.73 -16.46
C PRO A 40 4.36 -4.80 -15.53
N ILE A 41 4.18 -5.21 -14.27
CA ILE A 41 5.27 -5.39 -13.31
C ILE A 41 5.39 -6.89 -13.00
N PRO A 42 6.53 -7.52 -13.33
CA PRO A 42 6.80 -8.90 -12.95
C PRO A 42 6.73 -9.09 -11.43
N LEU A 43 6.11 -10.19 -10.96
CA LEU A 43 5.94 -10.46 -9.52
C LEU A 43 7.27 -10.64 -8.80
N ASP A 44 8.28 -11.21 -9.47
CA ASP A 44 9.65 -11.38 -8.96
C ASP A 44 10.37 -10.04 -8.70
N ALA A 45 9.91 -8.93 -9.29
CA ALA A 45 10.39 -7.58 -8.94
C ALA A 45 9.99 -7.13 -7.53
N GLY A 46 9.07 -7.83 -6.85
CA GLY A 46 8.55 -7.44 -5.54
C GLY A 46 9.62 -7.26 -4.45
N SER A 47 10.70 -8.04 -4.52
CA SER A 47 11.83 -7.92 -3.59
C SER A 47 12.57 -6.58 -3.75
N HIS A 48 12.93 -6.22 -4.98
CA HIS A 48 13.58 -4.95 -5.31
C HIS A 48 12.69 -3.74 -5.01
N ILE A 49 11.39 -3.87 -5.26
CA ILE A 49 10.41 -2.83 -4.94
C ILE A 49 10.32 -2.63 -3.42
N ALA A 50 10.36 -3.71 -2.63
CA ALA A 50 10.40 -3.61 -1.18
C ALA A 50 11.64 -2.83 -0.71
N ASP A 51 12.80 -3.05 -1.34
CA ASP A 51 14.03 -2.32 -1.01
C ASP A 51 13.87 -0.80 -1.22
N HIS A 52 13.17 -0.37 -2.28
CA HIS A 52 12.85 1.05 -2.49
C HIS A 52 11.96 1.62 -1.37
N LEU A 53 10.95 0.87 -0.92
CA LEU A 53 10.11 1.30 0.21
C LEU A 53 10.92 1.38 1.50
N ILE A 54 11.81 0.42 1.75
CA ILE A 54 12.67 0.40 2.94
C ILE A 54 13.56 1.65 2.97
N ILE A 55 14.17 2.03 1.85
CA ILE A 55 14.98 3.25 1.74
C ILE A 55 14.13 4.49 2.06
N ILE A 56 12.91 4.59 1.51
CA ILE A 56 11.99 5.69 1.81
C ILE A 56 11.62 5.72 3.30
N LEU A 57 11.25 4.57 3.88
CA LEU A 57 10.84 4.49 5.27
C LEU A 57 11.98 4.85 6.23
N ILE A 58 13.20 4.34 5.98
CA ILE A 58 14.37 4.63 6.83
C ILE A 58 14.81 6.10 6.68
N GLY A 59 14.78 6.64 5.47
CA GLY A 59 15.19 8.03 5.21
C GLY A 59 14.17 9.08 5.62
N PHE A 60 12.89 8.71 5.78
CA PHE A 60 11.80 9.67 6.03
C PHE A 60 12.03 10.61 7.22
N PRO A 61 12.51 10.16 8.40
CA PRO A 61 12.70 11.04 9.54
C PRO A 61 13.65 12.21 9.26
N GLU A 62 14.67 11.97 8.45
CA GLU A 62 15.69 12.96 8.12
C GLU A 62 15.26 13.83 6.93
N GLN A 63 14.60 13.22 5.93
CA GLN A 63 14.35 13.88 4.64
C GLN A 63 12.99 14.59 4.55
N SER A 64 12.01 14.24 5.39
CA SER A 64 10.62 14.71 5.28
C SER A 64 10.41 16.23 5.32
N LYS A 65 11.36 17.00 5.85
CA LYS A 65 11.28 18.46 5.99
C LYS A 65 11.89 19.22 4.82
N THR A 66 12.49 18.54 3.86
CA THR A 66 13.26 19.16 2.76
C THR A 66 12.35 19.79 1.71
N SER A 67 11.23 19.15 1.38
CA SER A 67 10.22 19.70 0.48
C SER A 67 8.87 19.00 0.65
N VAL A 68 7.81 19.54 0.07
CA VAL A 68 6.47 18.89 0.06
C VAL A 68 6.53 17.49 -0.54
N LEU A 69 7.32 17.28 -1.60
CA LEU A 69 7.52 15.95 -2.17
C LEU A 69 8.13 14.96 -1.17
N HIS A 70 9.12 15.39 -0.38
CA HIS A 70 9.70 14.55 0.66
C HIS A 70 8.71 14.30 1.80
N MET A 71 7.92 15.30 2.18
CA MET A 71 6.85 15.16 3.17
C MET A 71 5.79 14.13 2.73
N CYS A 72 5.45 14.11 1.44
CA CYS A 72 4.48 13.18 0.86
C CYS A 72 5.05 11.77 0.59
N SER A 73 6.32 11.52 0.85
CA SER A 73 6.95 10.22 0.54
C SER A 73 6.33 9.03 1.29
N LEU A 74 5.92 9.20 2.56
CA LEU A 74 5.17 8.16 3.28
C LEU A 74 3.82 7.87 2.61
N PHE A 75 3.11 8.90 2.14
CA PHE A 75 1.88 8.69 1.39
C PHE A 75 2.15 7.81 0.16
N HIS A 76 3.18 8.11 -0.63
CA HIS A 76 3.51 7.32 -1.81
C HIS A 76 3.90 5.88 -1.46
N ALA A 77 4.72 5.66 -0.42
CA ALA A 77 5.11 4.33 0.02
C ALA A 77 3.89 3.48 0.45
N PHE A 78 2.99 4.04 1.26
CA PHE A 78 1.80 3.31 1.73
C PHE A 78 0.73 3.15 0.64
N MET A 79 0.57 4.11 -0.26
CA MET A 79 -0.33 3.98 -1.42
C MET A 79 0.16 2.89 -2.37
N PHE A 80 1.46 2.87 -2.66
CA PHE A 80 2.06 1.81 -3.45
C PHE A 80 1.84 0.45 -2.80
N ALA A 81 2.07 0.32 -1.50
CA ALA A 81 1.91 -0.94 -0.78
C ALA A 81 0.46 -1.47 -0.83
N GLN A 82 -0.55 -0.58 -0.81
CA GLN A 82 -1.94 -0.95 -1.05
C GLN A 82 -2.13 -1.51 -2.46
N LEU A 83 -1.68 -0.75 -3.47
CA LEU A 83 -1.81 -1.14 -4.89
C LEU A 83 -1.09 -2.46 -5.18
N TRP A 84 0.13 -2.64 -4.68
CA TRP A 84 0.92 -3.87 -4.84
C TRP A 84 0.22 -5.08 -4.23
N THR A 85 -0.38 -4.92 -3.04
CA THR A 85 -1.13 -5.99 -2.38
C THR A 85 -2.30 -6.45 -3.25
N ILE A 86 -3.13 -5.51 -3.73
CA ILE A 86 -4.27 -5.83 -4.59
C ILE A 86 -3.80 -6.37 -5.96
N TYR A 87 -2.69 -5.87 -6.48
CA TYR A 87 -2.08 -6.35 -7.73
C TYR A 87 -1.67 -7.82 -7.66
N CYS A 88 -1.02 -8.23 -6.56
CA CYS A 88 -0.69 -9.63 -6.31
C CYS A 88 -1.95 -10.51 -6.24
N GLU A 89 -3.04 -10.03 -5.62
CA GLU A 89 -4.30 -10.76 -5.54
C GLU A 89 -5.01 -10.87 -6.89
N GLN A 90 -5.01 -9.82 -7.69
CA GLN A 90 -5.57 -9.88 -9.05
C GLN A 90 -4.76 -10.81 -9.96
N ALA A 91 -3.44 -10.84 -9.80
CA ALA A 91 -2.59 -11.82 -10.47
C ALA A 91 -2.99 -13.26 -10.09
N ALA A 92 -3.25 -13.50 -8.80
CA ALA A 92 -3.67 -14.80 -8.32
C ALA A 92 -5.07 -15.22 -8.82
N ALA A 93 -5.96 -14.26 -9.05
CA ALA A 93 -7.33 -14.48 -9.51
C ALA A 93 -7.47 -14.59 -11.05
N ALA A 94 -6.41 -14.34 -11.81
CA ALA A 94 -6.47 -14.33 -13.27
C ALA A 94 -6.76 -15.74 -13.84
N PRO A 95 -7.73 -15.88 -14.76
CA PRO A 95 -7.97 -17.15 -15.44
C PRO A 95 -6.81 -17.48 -16.38
N SER A 96 -6.02 -18.51 -16.05
CA SER A 96 -4.96 -19.00 -16.92
C SER A 96 -5.54 -19.92 -17.99
N LEU A 97 -5.19 -19.72 -19.26
CA LEU A 97 -5.59 -20.58 -20.39
C LEU A 97 -5.02 -22.01 -20.32
N GLN A 98 -4.12 -22.31 -19.38
CA GLN A 98 -3.50 -23.62 -19.18
C GLN A 98 -3.95 -24.24 -17.84
N ASN A 99 -4.89 -25.19 -17.93
CA ASN A 99 -5.63 -25.82 -16.83
C ASN A 99 -4.79 -26.62 -15.79
N GLN A 100 -3.46 -26.72 -15.91
CA GLN A 100 -2.65 -27.58 -15.02
C GLN A 100 -1.81 -26.83 -13.96
N ASN A 101 -1.51 -25.53 -14.12
CA ASN A 101 -0.60 -24.80 -13.20
C ASN A 101 -1.25 -23.62 -12.46
N GLN A 102 -2.58 -23.49 -12.52
CA GLN A 102 -3.28 -22.31 -11.98
C GLN A 102 -3.14 -22.18 -10.46
N THR A 103 -3.30 -23.27 -9.71
CA THR A 103 -3.23 -23.26 -8.24
C THR A 103 -1.84 -22.89 -7.72
N GLU A 104 -0.78 -23.33 -8.41
CA GLU A 104 0.60 -22.99 -8.07
C GLU A 104 0.90 -21.51 -8.35
N PHE A 105 0.46 -20.99 -9.50
CA PHE A 105 0.63 -19.57 -9.85
C PHE A 105 -0.15 -18.66 -8.89
N SER A 106 -1.41 -18.99 -8.58
CA SER A 106 -2.20 -18.26 -7.59
C SER A 106 -1.53 -18.24 -6.21
N SER A 107 -0.95 -19.37 -5.79
CA SER A 107 -0.22 -19.46 -4.52
C SER A 107 1.06 -18.63 -4.54
N SER A 108 1.80 -18.63 -5.65
CA SER A 108 3.03 -17.86 -5.83
C SER A 108 2.80 -16.35 -5.75
N ALA A 109 1.74 -15.84 -6.38
CA ALA A 109 1.41 -14.42 -6.35
C ALA A 109 1.03 -13.94 -4.94
N ILE A 110 0.23 -14.72 -4.20
CA ILE A 110 -0.11 -14.42 -2.81
C ILE A 110 1.13 -14.48 -1.91
N LEU A 111 2.02 -15.45 -2.12
CA LEU A 111 3.29 -15.56 -1.39
C LEU A 111 4.17 -14.33 -1.64
N THR A 112 4.29 -13.89 -2.89
CA THR A 112 5.05 -12.68 -3.27
C THR A 112 4.56 -11.45 -2.49
N GLY A 113 3.25 -11.26 -2.38
CA GLY A 113 2.68 -10.17 -1.59
C GLY A 113 2.99 -10.27 -0.10
N LEU A 114 3.00 -11.49 0.47
CA LEU A 114 3.39 -11.71 1.87
C LEU A 114 4.88 -11.49 2.11
N GLU A 115 5.74 -11.93 1.20
CA GLU A 115 7.18 -11.71 1.25
C GLU A 115 7.53 -10.23 1.22
N PHE A 116 6.87 -9.46 0.34
CA PHE A 116 6.98 -8.00 0.32
C PHE A 116 6.69 -7.41 1.72
N TRP A 117 5.58 -7.80 2.35
CA TRP A 117 5.22 -7.29 3.67
C TRP A 117 6.16 -7.75 4.79
N SER A 118 6.73 -8.96 4.68
CA SER A 118 7.74 -9.45 5.63
C SER A 118 9.00 -8.58 5.64
N ARG A 119 9.36 -7.98 4.49
CA ARG A 119 10.51 -7.08 4.34
C ARG A 119 10.20 -5.65 4.78
N VAL A 120 9.02 -5.14 4.44
CA VAL A 120 8.63 -3.74 4.69
C VAL A 120 8.23 -3.48 6.16
N THR A 121 7.57 -4.46 6.80
CA THR A 121 7.03 -4.28 8.16
C THR A 121 8.09 -3.90 9.21
N PRO A 122 9.31 -4.50 9.23
CA PRO A 122 10.38 -4.08 10.14
C PRO A 122 10.72 -2.58 10.07
N SER A 123 10.76 -1.99 8.87
CA SER A 123 11.04 -0.56 8.70
C SER A 123 9.89 0.33 9.17
N ILE A 124 8.64 -0.13 9.06
CA ILE A 124 7.47 0.55 9.66
C ILE A 124 7.59 0.56 11.19
N LEU A 125 7.94 -0.58 11.80
CA LEU A 125 8.17 -0.67 13.24
C LEU A 125 9.29 0.26 13.70
N GLN A 126 10.39 0.31 12.94
CA GLN A 126 11.51 1.21 13.23
C GLN A 126 11.08 2.69 13.21
N LEU A 127 10.25 3.09 12.24
CA LEU A 127 9.68 4.43 12.18
C LEU A 127 8.79 4.74 13.40
N MET A 128 7.94 3.80 13.80
CA MET A 128 7.10 3.95 14.99
C MET A 128 7.94 4.05 16.27
N ALA A 129 9.14 3.48 16.31
CA ALA A 129 10.03 3.61 17.46
C ALA A 129 10.73 4.98 17.57
N HIS A 130 10.62 5.85 16.56
CA HIS A 130 11.48 7.04 16.48
C HIS A 130 11.07 8.17 17.44
N ASN A 131 9.83 8.65 17.39
CA ASN A 131 9.28 9.64 18.31
C ASN A 131 7.74 9.64 18.28
N LYS A 132 7.11 10.30 19.27
CA LYS A 132 5.63 10.29 19.42
C LYS A 132 4.88 10.84 18.19
N VAL A 133 5.40 11.89 17.55
CA VAL A 133 4.77 12.48 16.35
C VAL A 133 4.84 11.48 15.19
N MET A 134 5.96 10.79 15.06
CA MET A 134 6.15 9.74 14.06
C MET A 134 5.23 8.55 14.29
N VAL A 135 5.03 8.13 15.54
CA VAL A 135 4.07 7.05 15.89
C VAL A 135 2.69 7.37 15.33
N GLU A 136 2.17 8.56 15.63
CA GLU A 136 0.81 8.92 15.20
C GLU A 136 0.71 9.02 13.67
N MET A 137 1.69 9.64 13.01
CA MET A 137 1.74 9.76 11.55
C MET A 137 1.79 8.39 10.86
N VAL A 138 2.67 7.51 11.33
CA VAL A 138 2.82 6.16 10.75
C VAL A 138 1.58 5.32 11.02
N CYS A 139 1.02 5.36 12.23
CA CYS A 139 -0.23 4.68 12.55
C CYS A 139 -1.40 5.19 11.69
N LEU A 140 -1.48 6.49 11.40
CA LEU A 140 -2.47 7.04 10.48
C LEU A 140 -2.35 6.38 9.09
N HIS A 141 -1.15 6.26 8.55
CA HIS A 141 -0.91 5.59 7.27
C HIS A 141 -1.23 4.09 7.31
N VAL A 142 -0.82 3.37 8.36
CA VAL A 142 -1.12 1.94 8.52
C VAL A 142 -2.62 1.70 8.64
N ILE A 143 -3.33 2.48 9.46
CA ILE A 143 -4.80 2.37 9.62
C ILE A 143 -5.50 2.65 8.29
N SER A 144 -5.11 3.71 7.57
CA SER A 144 -5.63 4.00 6.23
C SER A 144 -5.39 2.87 5.23
N LEU A 145 -4.23 2.21 5.32
CA LEU A 145 -3.91 1.04 4.51
C LEU A 145 -4.81 -0.16 4.86
N MET A 146 -5.00 -0.45 6.14
CA MET A 146 -5.87 -1.54 6.59
C MET A 146 -7.33 -1.31 6.15
N GLU A 147 -7.83 -0.08 6.24
CA GLU A 147 -9.17 0.29 5.75
C GLU A 147 -9.31 0.03 4.25
N ALA A 148 -8.32 0.46 3.45
CA ALA A 148 -8.29 0.26 2.00
C ALA A 148 -8.31 -1.22 1.62
N LEU A 149 -7.45 -2.03 2.25
CA LEU A 149 -7.38 -3.47 2.01
C LEU A 149 -8.66 -4.19 2.46
N GLN A 150 -9.26 -3.75 3.57
CA GLN A 150 -10.54 -4.27 4.03
C GLN A 150 -11.69 -3.91 3.08
N GLU A 151 -11.74 -2.68 2.56
CA GLU A 151 -12.74 -2.27 1.54
C GLU A 151 -12.64 -3.12 0.27
N CYS A 152 -11.43 -3.55 -0.08
CA CYS A 152 -11.17 -4.43 -1.21
C CYS A 152 -11.36 -5.94 -0.91
N ASN A 153 -11.72 -6.32 0.32
CA ASN A 153 -11.79 -7.71 0.79
C ASN A 153 -10.48 -8.49 0.55
N SER A 154 -9.33 -7.86 0.81
CA SER A 154 -8.02 -8.48 0.59
C SER A 154 -7.81 -9.73 1.46
N THR A 155 -7.44 -10.82 0.79
CA THR A 155 -7.05 -12.10 1.39
C THR A 155 -5.66 -12.06 2.02
N ILE A 156 -4.72 -11.30 1.45
CA ILE A 156 -3.40 -11.04 2.01
C ILE A 156 -3.55 -10.27 3.32
N PHE A 157 -4.43 -9.26 3.35
CA PHE A 157 -4.72 -8.52 4.58
C PHE A 157 -5.19 -9.44 5.70
N VAL A 158 -6.09 -10.39 5.44
CA VAL A 158 -6.54 -11.38 6.44
C VAL A 158 -5.36 -12.11 7.10
N LYS A 159 -4.32 -12.44 6.33
CA LYS A 159 -3.11 -13.10 6.83
C LYS A 159 -2.19 -12.16 7.62
N LEU A 160 -2.24 -10.85 7.38
CA LEU A 160 -1.40 -9.84 8.03
C LEU A 160 -2.01 -9.29 9.34
N ILE A 161 -3.33 -9.36 9.50
CA ILE A 161 -4.05 -8.87 10.69
C ILE A 161 -3.44 -9.35 12.02
N PRO A 162 -3.12 -10.64 12.22
CA PRO A 162 -2.62 -11.13 13.51
C PRO A 162 -1.32 -10.44 13.95
N MET A 163 -0.54 -9.93 13.00
CA MET A 163 0.71 -9.21 13.27
C MET A 163 0.48 -7.71 13.42
N TRP A 164 -0.27 -7.10 12.50
CA TRP A 164 -0.42 -5.64 12.45
C TRP A 164 -1.33 -5.07 13.52
N LEU A 165 -2.37 -5.81 13.92
CA LEU A 165 -3.30 -5.30 14.91
C LEU A 165 -2.62 -5.13 16.29
N PRO A 166 -1.88 -6.13 16.82
CA PRO A 166 -1.09 -5.93 18.04
C PRO A 166 -0.04 -4.82 17.93
N MET A 167 0.61 -4.69 16.77
CA MET A 167 1.60 -3.64 16.49
C MET A 167 1.03 -2.22 16.66
N ILE A 168 -0.20 -1.98 16.21
CA ILE A 168 -0.85 -0.66 16.38
C ILE A 168 -1.39 -0.54 17.81
N GLN A 169 -1.94 -1.62 18.37
CA GLN A 169 -2.52 -1.62 19.70
C GLN A 169 -1.51 -1.30 20.81
N SER A 170 -0.25 -1.73 20.65
CA SER A 170 0.83 -1.37 21.60
C SER A 170 1.09 0.14 21.66
N ASN A 171 0.60 0.90 20.68
CA ASN A 171 0.81 2.33 20.52
C ASN A 171 -0.46 3.17 20.79
N LEU A 172 -1.57 2.57 21.28
CA LEU A 172 -2.86 3.26 21.50
C LEU A 172 -2.76 4.58 22.26
N LYS A 173 -1.94 4.62 23.31
CA LYS A 173 -1.72 5.82 24.15
C LYS A 173 -1.12 7.02 23.40
N HIS A 174 -0.59 6.79 22.20
CA HIS A 174 -0.01 7.80 21.32
C HIS A 174 -0.92 8.21 20.16
N LEU A 175 -2.11 7.60 20.06
CA LEU A 175 -3.05 7.87 18.98
C LEU A 175 -4.15 8.83 19.45
N SER A 176 -4.51 9.78 18.59
CA SER A 176 -5.73 10.57 18.76
C SER A 176 -6.98 9.69 18.82
N ALA A 177 -8.03 10.19 19.49
CA ALA A 177 -9.31 9.50 19.64
C ALA A 177 -9.92 9.09 18.28
N GLY A 178 -9.76 9.94 17.24
CA GLY A 178 -10.22 9.63 15.89
C GLY A 178 -9.54 8.40 15.28
N LEU A 179 -8.24 8.23 15.49
CA LEU A 179 -7.51 7.04 15.03
C LEU A 179 -7.88 5.80 15.82
N GLN A 180 -8.10 5.92 17.13
CA GLN A 180 -8.56 4.80 17.96
C GLN A 180 -9.93 4.29 17.51
N LEU A 181 -10.87 5.19 17.20
CA LEU A 181 -12.20 4.83 16.69
C LEU A 181 -12.12 4.12 15.33
N ARG A 182 -11.24 4.60 14.42
CA ARG A 182 -11.01 3.95 13.13
C ARG A 182 -10.43 2.55 13.31
N LEU A 183 -9.44 2.38 14.20
CA LEU A 183 -8.88 1.06 14.52
C LEU A 183 -9.96 0.11 15.09
N GLN A 184 -10.81 0.59 15.99
CA GLN A 184 -11.90 -0.20 16.55
C GLN A 184 -12.91 -0.64 15.46
N ALA A 185 -13.23 0.23 14.51
CA ALA A 185 -14.11 -0.11 13.39
C ALA A 185 -13.52 -1.22 12.50
N ILE A 186 -12.20 -1.19 12.26
CA ILE A 186 -11.49 -2.26 11.54
C ILE A 186 -11.65 -3.59 12.30
N GLN A 187 -11.38 -3.59 13.61
CA GLN A 187 -11.46 -4.79 14.46
C GLN A 187 -12.85 -5.44 14.43
N ASN A 188 -13.90 -4.63 14.57
CA ASN A 188 -15.28 -5.12 14.54
C ASN A 188 -15.57 -5.83 13.22
N ARG A 189 -15.18 -5.23 12.08
CA ARG A 189 -15.39 -5.81 10.75
C ARG A 189 -14.60 -7.09 10.52
N VAL A 190 -13.35 -7.16 11.00
CA VAL A 190 -12.53 -8.39 10.94
C VAL A 190 -13.21 -9.53 11.71
N ASN A 191 -13.71 -9.25 12.92
CA ASN A 191 -14.41 -10.24 13.72
C ASN A 191 -15.68 -10.74 13.00
N HIS A 192 -16.43 -9.84 12.35
CA HIS A 192 -17.61 -10.22 11.57
C HIS A 192 -17.27 -11.03 10.30
N GLN A 193 -16.19 -10.70 9.58
CA GLN A 193 -15.74 -11.46 8.42
C GLN A 193 -15.28 -12.88 8.77
N CYS A 194 -14.65 -13.07 9.93
CA CYS A 194 -14.26 -14.39 10.42
C CYS A 194 -15.49 -15.28 10.75
N LEU A 195 -16.59 -14.66 11.20
CA LEU A 195 -17.82 -15.35 11.58
C LEU A 195 -18.73 -15.72 10.39
N LEU A 196 -18.71 -14.95 9.30
CA LEU A 196 -19.68 -15.07 8.20
C LEU A 196 -19.16 -15.86 6.97
N GLY A 197 -17.89 -16.28 6.96
CA GLY A 197 -17.27 -16.91 5.79
C GLY A 197 -17.15 -15.95 4.59
N PRO A 198 -16.47 -16.36 3.50
CA PRO A 198 -16.26 -15.50 2.34
C PRO A 198 -17.61 -15.21 1.66
N THR A 199 -18.06 -13.97 1.73
CA THR A 199 -19.24 -13.49 1.00
C THR A 199 -18.94 -13.47 -0.49
N SER A 200 -19.31 -14.57 -1.15
CA SER A 200 -19.19 -14.76 -2.59
C SER A 200 -20.23 -13.88 -3.28
N GLY A 201 -19.87 -12.69 -3.80
CA GLY A 201 -20.79 -12.00 -4.71
C GLY A 201 -20.59 -10.51 -5.05
N ALA A 202 -19.78 -9.73 -4.33
CA ALA A 202 -19.66 -8.29 -4.64
C ALA A 202 -18.25 -7.70 -4.92
N PRO A 203 -17.24 -8.45 -5.43
CA PRO A 203 -15.90 -7.90 -5.63
C PRO A 203 -15.76 -6.76 -6.67
N PRO A 204 -16.54 -6.65 -7.78
CA PRO A 204 -16.20 -5.68 -8.82
C PRO A 204 -16.55 -4.22 -8.49
N ILE A 205 -17.50 -3.98 -7.59
CA ILE A 205 -18.00 -2.61 -7.33
C ILE A 205 -17.13 -1.91 -6.29
N ALA A 206 -16.81 -2.61 -5.19
CA ALA A 206 -15.95 -2.06 -4.14
C ALA A 206 -14.53 -1.76 -4.67
N LEU A 207 -13.93 -2.70 -5.43
CA LEU A 207 -12.62 -2.48 -6.04
C LEU A 207 -12.62 -1.29 -7.00
N ARG A 208 -13.62 -1.17 -7.89
CA ARG A 208 -13.71 -0.03 -8.82
C ARG A 208 -13.85 1.30 -8.09
N LYS A 209 -14.69 1.36 -7.06
CA LYS A 209 -14.86 2.55 -6.24
C LYS A 209 -13.55 2.92 -5.54
N TRP A 210 -12.87 1.94 -4.94
CA TRP A 210 -11.59 2.15 -4.30
C TRP A 210 -10.52 2.65 -5.28
N LEU A 211 -10.44 2.08 -6.49
CA LEU A 211 -9.52 2.52 -7.54
C LEU A 211 -9.79 3.97 -7.96
N GLN A 212 -11.06 4.37 -8.14
CA GLN A 212 -11.43 5.76 -8.44
C GLN A 212 -11.02 6.72 -7.31
N CYS A 213 -11.30 6.36 -6.06
CA CYS A 213 -10.90 7.17 -4.91
C CYS A 213 -9.37 7.26 -4.79
N THR A 214 -8.66 6.16 -5.07
CA THR A 214 -7.20 6.08 -5.08
C THR A 214 -6.60 6.98 -6.15
N GLN A 215 -7.14 6.94 -7.37
CA GLN A 215 -6.76 7.83 -8.46
C GLN A 215 -6.88 9.30 -8.08
N PHE A 216 -8.02 9.68 -7.48
CA PHE A 216 -8.25 11.05 -7.04
C PHE A 216 -7.23 11.48 -5.97
N LYS A 217 -7.02 10.65 -4.94
CA LYS A 217 -6.05 10.93 -3.87
C LYS A 217 -4.63 11.09 -4.41
N MET A 218 -4.20 10.20 -5.30
CA MET A 218 -2.88 10.26 -5.92
C MET A 218 -2.75 11.54 -6.76
N ALA A 219 -3.73 11.85 -7.61
CA ALA A 219 -3.71 13.07 -8.42
C ALA A 219 -3.62 14.33 -7.56
N GLN A 220 -4.37 14.39 -6.44
CA GLN A 220 -4.35 15.53 -5.54
C GLN A 220 -2.97 15.73 -4.89
N VAL A 221 -2.33 14.67 -4.40
CA VAL A 221 -0.99 14.76 -3.79
C VAL A 221 0.08 15.11 -4.82
N GLU A 222 -0.05 14.61 -6.05
CA GLU A 222 0.85 14.93 -7.17
C GLU A 222 0.79 16.42 -7.54
N ILE A 223 -0.42 16.99 -7.62
CA ILE A 223 -0.63 18.42 -7.88
C ILE A 223 -0.03 19.26 -6.75
N GLN A 224 -0.33 18.94 -5.48
CA GLN A 224 0.21 19.66 -4.32
C GLN A 224 1.74 19.63 -4.27
N SER A 225 2.34 18.49 -4.59
CA SER A 225 3.79 18.34 -4.62
C SER A 225 4.45 19.12 -5.76
N SER A 226 3.73 19.32 -6.87
CA SER A 226 4.20 20.05 -8.05
C SER A 226 4.01 21.57 -7.93
N GLU A 227 2.87 22.03 -7.41
CA GLU A 227 2.59 23.46 -7.16
C GLU A 227 3.52 24.06 -6.10
N ALA A 228 3.88 23.27 -5.08
CA ALA A 228 4.90 23.66 -4.11
C ALA A 228 6.30 23.79 -4.72
N ALA A 229 6.58 23.11 -5.85
CA ALA A 229 7.84 23.21 -6.57
C ALA A 229 7.87 24.38 -7.56
N SER A 230 6.73 24.74 -8.16
CA SER A 230 6.64 25.88 -9.10
C SER A 230 6.76 27.25 -8.42
N GLN A 231 6.48 27.35 -7.11
CA GLN A 231 6.75 28.59 -6.36
C GLN A 231 8.24 28.93 -6.20
N PHE A 232 9.15 27.97 -6.44
CA PHE A 232 10.61 28.19 -6.40
C PHE A 232 11.22 28.54 -7.77
N TYR A 233 10.46 28.43 -8.86
CA TYR A 233 10.87 28.83 -10.20
C TYR A 233 9.75 29.66 -10.84
N PRO A 234 9.74 30.99 -10.63
CA PRO A 234 8.86 31.85 -11.41
C PRO A 234 9.29 31.76 -12.89
N MET A 235 8.35 31.41 -13.76
CA MET A 235 8.49 31.55 -15.22
C MET A 235 8.51 33.03 -15.60
#